data_AF-A0A6N2KLG8-F1
#
_entry.id   AF-A0A6N2KLG8-F1
#
_cell.length_a   1.000
_cell.length_b   1.000
_cell.length_c   1.000
_cell.angle_alpha   90.00
_cell.angle_beta   90.00
_cell.angle_gamma   90.00
#
_symmetry.space_group_name_H-M   'P 1'
#
loop_
_entity.id
_entity.type
_entity.pdbx_description
1 polymer ?
#
loop_
_entity_poly.entity_id
_entity_poly.type
_entity_poly.pdbx_seq_one_letter_code
_entity_poly.pdbx_strand_id
1 'polypeptide(L)'
;MPISDPDKLISKADKLTKLSLTRWSADWRNATLLYEEAANLFRVAKKNEKAKEAFEKASKGQEMLSSYFLNEKIRPWDAAKHMESAAALAKELGYWNEVTDFYRRASELYMECGRPQPASDALAKGARALEDAMPEAAVQLYNDASAILEEDGKEQMAFDLYRAATSVYIKLEKYSDAASSLLQLGLAADKCNATNSQCKAYLGAIIIYLYAHDFKQAEKCYNDCSQVDAFLRSDQNRCASKLLSAYTEGDIEEIKRVVQSSTVSNLDHVVIKLARKLPTGDVSALKTDAGKEEEEPLDENDLT
;
A
#
# COMPACT_ATOMS: atom_id res chain seq x y z
N MET A 1 -12.60 12.95 -41.42
CA MET A 1 -12.69 14.31 -40.84
C MET A 1 -11.28 14.88 -40.76
N PRO A 2 -11.04 16.16 -41.07
CA PRO A 2 -9.74 16.76 -40.81
C PRO A 2 -9.47 16.69 -39.30
N ILE A 3 -8.39 16.02 -38.92
CA ILE A 3 -7.96 15.94 -37.52
C ILE A 3 -7.59 17.37 -37.11
N SER A 4 -8.30 17.91 -36.11
CA SER A 4 -8.00 19.24 -35.57
C SER A 4 -6.56 19.24 -35.03
N ASP A 5 -5.81 20.31 -35.29
CA ASP A 5 -4.41 20.42 -34.84
C ASP A 5 -4.38 20.64 -33.32
N PRO A 6 -3.83 19.70 -32.52
CA PRO A 6 -3.90 19.79 -31.05
C PRO A 6 -3.14 21.00 -30.50
N ASP A 7 -2.09 21.47 -31.16
CA ASP A 7 -1.37 22.69 -30.73
C ASP A 7 -2.25 23.95 -30.90
N LYS A 8 -3.14 23.97 -31.91
CA LYS A 8 -4.14 25.05 -32.08
C LYS A 8 -5.25 24.97 -31.04
N LEU A 9 -5.67 23.76 -30.67
CA LEU A 9 -6.66 23.54 -29.61
C LEU A 9 -6.16 24.08 -28.27
N ILE A 10 -4.92 23.76 -27.88
CA ILE A 10 -4.28 24.31 -26.67
C ILE A 10 -4.24 25.84 -26.73
N SER A 11 -3.75 26.40 -27.84
CA SER A 11 -3.66 27.86 -28.00
C SER A 11 -5.02 28.55 -27.90
N LYS A 12 -6.08 27.92 -28.38
CA LYS A 12 -7.45 28.42 -28.27
C LYS A 12 -7.96 28.33 -26.83
N ALA A 13 -7.72 27.22 -26.15
CA ALA A 13 -8.08 27.01 -24.75
C ALA A 13 -7.37 28.01 -23.82
N ASP A 14 -6.05 28.18 -23.98
CA ASP A 14 -5.25 29.14 -23.20
C ASP A 14 -5.73 30.59 -23.38
N LYS A 15 -6.21 30.95 -24.57
CA LYS A 15 -6.85 32.25 -24.77
C LYS A 15 -8.11 32.36 -23.94
N LEU A 16 -8.98 31.34 -23.92
CA LEU A 16 -10.26 31.35 -23.21
C LEU A 16 -10.10 31.47 -21.68
N THR A 17 -9.01 30.94 -21.12
CA THR A 17 -8.71 31.02 -19.69
C THR A 17 -8.00 32.31 -19.28
N LYS A 18 -7.31 32.98 -20.21
CA LYS A 18 -6.61 34.24 -19.95
C LYS A 18 -7.54 35.45 -19.99
N LEU A 19 -7.51 36.24 -18.91
CA LEU A 19 -8.18 37.54 -18.84
C LEU A 19 -7.50 38.54 -19.79
N SER A 20 -8.29 39.44 -20.36
CA SER A 20 -7.80 40.53 -21.23
C SER A 20 -8.71 41.76 -21.12
N LEU A 21 -8.28 42.88 -21.70
CA LEU A 21 -9.06 44.13 -21.69
C LEU A 21 -10.49 43.97 -22.23
N THR A 22 -10.75 42.95 -23.06
CA THR A 22 -12.07 42.62 -23.63
C THR A 22 -12.68 41.33 -23.07
N ARG A 23 -11.97 40.60 -22.19
CA ARG A 23 -12.43 39.35 -21.54
C ARG A 23 -12.17 39.41 -20.04
N TRP A 24 -13.22 39.71 -19.29
CA TRP A 24 -13.16 39.98 -17.86
C TRP A 24 -13.49 38.75 -17.01
N SER A 25 -13.87 37.64 -17.65
CA SER A 25 -14.07 36.32 -17.05
C SER A 25 -13.43 35.22 -17.90
N ALA A 26 -12.91 34.19 -17.23
CA ALA A 26 -12.34 33.02 -17.88
C ALA A 26 -13.45 32.04 -18.28
N ASP A 27 -13.44 31.57 -19.53
CA ASP A 27 -14.37 30.57 -20.04
C ASP A 27 -13.78 29.16 -19.84
N TRP A 28 -13.78 28.71 -18.59
CA TRP A 28 -13.28 27.39 -18.21
C TRP A 28 -14.09 26.26 -18.85
N ARG A 29 -15.39 26.46 -19.13
CA ARG A 29 -16.25 25.41 -19.68
C ARG A 29 -15.80 25.00 -21.08
N ASN A 30 -15.59 25.97 -21.96
CA ASN A 30 -15.13 25.68 -23.32
C ASN A 30 -13.63 25.39 -23.35
N ALA A 31 -12.82 25.99 -22.48
CA ALA A 31 -11.40 25.69 -22.40
C ALA A 31 -11.12 24.23 -22.01
N THR A 32 -11.80 23.71 -20.99
CA THR A 32 -11.64 22.32 -20.52
C THR A 32 -11.88 21.32 -21.65
N LEU A 33 -12.97 21.46 -22.41
CA LEU A 33 -13.27 20.57 -23.53
C LEU A 33 -12.17 20.58 -24.60
N LEU A 34 -11.59 21.76 -24.89
CA LEU A 34 -10.49 21.89 -25.84
C LEU A 34 -9.18 21.27 -25.31
N TYR A 35 -8.89 21.39 -24.01
CA TYR A 35 -7.75 20.73 -23.38
C TYR A 35 -7.89 19.21 -23.43
N GLU A 36 -9.08 18.67 -23.13
CA GLU A 36 -9.38 17.24 -23.20
C GLU A 36 -9.22 16.67 -24.62
N GLU A 37 -9.76 17.38 -25.62
CA GLU A 37 -9.61 17.00 -27.02
C GLU A 37 -8.13 17.02 -27.45
N ALA A 38 -7.40 18.09 -27.10
CA ALA A 38 -5.97 18.20 -27.40
C ALA A 38 -5.14 17.09 -26.73
N ALA A 39 -5.42 16.79 -25.46
CA ALA A 39 -4.73 15.74 -24.71
C ALA A 39 -4.88 14.37 -25.38
N ASN A 40 -6.12 14.03 -25.78
CA ASN A 40 -6.40 12.78 -26.50
C ASN A 40 -5.68 12.71 -27.85
N LEU A 41 -5.67 13.80 -28.61
CA LEU A 41 -4.97 13.87 -29.89
C LEU A 41 -3.44 13.76 -29.73
N PHE A 42 -2.85 14.43 -28.73
CA PHE A 42 -1.44 14.28 -28.41
C PHE A 42 -1.09 12.85 -27.98
N ARG A 43 -1.95 12.21 -27.18
CA ARG A 43 -1.78 10.82 -26.75
C ARG A 43 -1.79 9.86 -27.95
N VAL A 44 -2.75 10.01 -28.87
CA VAL A 44 -2.79 9.21 -30.12
C VAL A 44 -1.55 9.44 -30.98
N ALA A 45 -1.05 10.68 -31.01
CA ALA A 45 0.19 11.04 -31.70
C ALA A 45 1.47 10.65 -30.94
N LYS A 46 1.38 9.96 -29.79
CA LYS A 46 2.50 9.60 -28.90
C LYS A 46 3.36 10.78 -28.43
N LYS A 47 2.78 11.97 -28.39
CA LYS A 47 3.40 13.17 -27.82
C LYS A 47 3.06 13.24 -26.33
N ASN A 48 3.57 12.28 -25.56
CA ASN A 48 3.15 12.03 -24.19
C ASN A 48 3.33 13.23 -23.24
N GLU A 49 4.43 13.98 -23.38
CA GLU A 49 4.67 15.21 -22.60
C GLU A 49 3.53 16.22 -22.78
N LYS A 50 3.19 16.54 -24.04
CA LYS A 50 2.12 17.48 -24.35
C LYS A 50 0.74 16.95 -23.95
N ALA A 51 0.53 15.65 -24.05
CA ALA A 51 -0.72 15.02 -23.62
C ALA A 51 -0.90 15.15 -22.10
N LYS A 52 0.18 14.92 -21.33
CA LYS A 52 0.21 15.04 -19.87
C LYS A 52 -0.14 16.46 -19.43
N GLU A 53 0.59 17.46 -19.94
CA GLU A 53 0.33 18.89 -19.65
C GLU A 53 -1.10 19.30 -20.01
N ALA A 54 -1.64 18.78 -21.13
CA ALA A 54 -3.00 19.06 -21.55
C ALA A 54 -4.05 18.44 -20.61
N PHE A 55 -3.83 17.22 -20.10
CA PHE A 55 -4.69 16.62 -19.07
C PHE A 55 -4.61 17.37 -17.74
N GLU A 56 -3.44 17.86 -17.34
CA GLU A 56 -3.31 18.71 -16.15
C GLU A 56 -4.15 19.99 -16.27
N LYS A 57 -4.06 20.67 -17.43
CA LYS A 57 -4.90 21.85 -17.73
C LYS A 57 -6.39 21.51 -17.76
N ALA A 58 -6.77 20.36 -18.30
CA ALA A 58 -8.15 19.89 -18.30
C ALA A 58 -8.67 19.65 -16.86
N SER A 59 -7.89 18.98 -16.02
CA SER A 59 -8.20 18.79 -14.60
C SER A 59 -8.42 20.13 -13.91
N LYS A 60 -7.49 21.07 -14.09
CA LYS A 60 -7.60 22.41 -13.50
C LYS A 60 -8.88 23.11 -13.94
N GLY A 61 -9.23 23.00 -15.22
CA GLY A 61 -10.47 23.56 -15.74
C GLY A 61 -11.72 22.94 -15.11
N GLN A 62 -11.75 21.63 -14.86
CA GLN A 62 -12.84 20.96 -14.15
C GLN A 62 -12.98 21.45 -12.70
N GLU A 63 -11.87 21.65 -11.99
CA GLU A 63 -11.87 22.21 -10.64
C GLU A 63 -12.40 23.65 -10.61
N MET A 64 -11.98 24.49 -11.56
CA MET A 64 -12.45 25.87 -11.67
C MET A 64 -13.96 25.94 -11.92
N LEU A 65 -14.51 25.02 -12.73
CA LEU A 65 -15.95 24.93 -12.96
C LEU A 65 -16.73 24.53 -11.70
N SER A 66 -16.20 23.56 -10.94
CA SER A 66 -16.81 23.14 -9.67
C SER A 66 -16.86 24.28 -8.64
N SER A 67 -15.93 25.23 -8.68
CA SER A 67 -15.90 26.37 -7.75
C SER A 67 -16.92 27.48 -8.08
N TYR A 68 -17.30 27.60 -9.35
CA TYR A 68 -18.07 28.76 -9.84
C TYR A 68 -19.59 28.56 -9.82
N PHE A 69 -20.07 27.32 -9.99
CA PHE A 69 -21.50 27.00 -10.03
C PHE A 69 -22.02 26.56 -8.66
N LEU A 70 -22.24 27.53 -7.78
CA LEU A 70 -22.69 27.37 -6.39
C LEU A 70 -24.05 26.65 -6.17
N ASN A 71 -24.83 26.35 -7.22
CA ASN A 71 -26.21 25.82 -7.06
C ASN A 71 -26.42 24.37 -7.53
N GLU A 72 -25.43 23.73 -8.16
CA GLU A 72 -25.37 22.29 -8.33
C GLU A 72 -23.90 21.90 -8.13
N LYS A 73 -23.58 21.25 -7.01
CA LYS A 73 -22.23 20.77 -6.70
C LYS A 73 -21.83 19.69 -7.72
N ILE A 74 -21.43 20.10 -8.93
CA ILE A 74 -20.82 19.23 -9.94
C ILE A 74 -19.46 18.88 -9.39
N ARG A 75 -19.41 17.75 -8.69
CA ARG A 75 -18.19 17.22 -8.06
C ARG A 75 -17.15 16.95 -9.16
N PRO A 76 -15.88 17.36 -8.97
CA PRO A 76 -14.82 17.31 -9.99
C PRO A 76 -14.29 15.88 -10.24
N TRP A 77 -15.20 14.94 -10.45
CA TRP A 77 -14.89 13.54 -10.76
C TRP A 77 -14.03 13.42 -12.01
N ASP A 78 -14.33 14.22 -13.03
CA ASP A 78 -13.54 14.24 -14.25
C ASP A 78 -12.16 14.91 -14.05
N ALA A 79 -12.00 15.79 -13.05
CA ALA A 79 -10.68 16.32 -12.68
C ALA A 79 -9.78 15.19 -12.17
N ALA A 80 -10.28 14.38 -11.24
CA ALA A 80 -9.54 13.22 -10.71
C ALA A 80 -9.13 12.24 -11.82
N LYS A 81 -10.03 11.96 -12.77
CA LYS A 81 -9.73 11.11 -13.95
C LYS A 81 -8.66 11.70 -14.86
N HIS A 82 -8.64 13.01 -15.05
CA HIS A 82 -7.62 13.69 -15.83
C HIS A 82 -6.26 13.62 -15.13
N MET A 83 -6.22 13.76 -13.80
CA MET A 83 -5.02 13.52 -13.01
C MET A 83 -4.51 12.07 -13.17
N GLU A 84 -5.38 11.06 -13.10
CA GLU A 84 -4.98 9.67 -13.35
C GLU A 84 -4.45 9.45 -14.78
N SER A 85 -4.99 10.18 -15.77
CA SER A 85 -4.54 10.13 -17.15
C SER A 85 -3.16 10.79 -17.33
N ALA A 86 -2.92 11.91 -16.64
CA ALA A 86 -1.60 12.54 -16.56
C ALA A 86 -0.59 11.62 -15.86
N ALA A 87 -0.98 10.97 -14.76
CA ALA A 87 -0.15 9.99 -14.05
C ALA A 87 0.28 8.81 -14.94
N ALA A 88 -0.64 8.28 -15.74
CA ALA A 88 -0.33 7.20 -16.67
C ALA A 88 0.71 7.63 -17.73
N LEU A 89 0.61 8.87 -18.23
CA LEU A 89 1.57 9.42 -19.19
C LEU A 89 2.92 9.76 -18.53
N ALA A 90 2.91 10.28 -17.30
CA ALA A 90 4.12 10.51 -16.52
C ALA A 90 4.88 9.20 -16.28
N LYS A 91 4.16 8.10 -16.04
CA LYS A 91 4.75 6.75 -15.95
C LYS A 91 5.44 6.35 -17.24
N GLU A 92 4.79 6.55 -18.40
CA GLU A 92 5.38 6.24 -19.71
C GLU A 92 6.63 7.08 -20.01
N LEU A 93 6.71 8.28 -19.45
CA LEU A 93 7.87 9.18 -19.56
C LEU A 93 8.98 8.88 -18.53
N GLY A 94 8.71 8.02 -17.53
CA GLY A 94 9.64 7.75 -16.44
C GLY A 94 9.73 8.87 -15.39
N TYR A 95 8.74 9.76 -15.33
CA TYR A 95 8.69 10.86 -14.35
C TYR A 95 8.02 10.39 -13.06
N TRP A 96 8.74 9.57 -12.29
CA TRP A 96 8.20 8.85 -11.13
C TRP A 96 7.68 9.79 -10.02
N ASN A 97 8.32 10.93 -9.79
CA ASN A 97 7.84 11.92 -8.83
C ASN A 97 6.45 12.45 -9.23
N GLU A 98 6.29 12.82 -10.50
CA GLU A 98 5.00 13.29 -11.02
C GLU A 98 3.91 12.21 -10.97
N VAL A 99 4.26 10.94 -11.20
CA VAL A 99 3.32 9.82 -11.00
C VAL A 99 2.74 9.84 -9.58
N THR A 100 3.60 10.06 -8.59
CA THR A 100 3.19 10.12 -7.18
C THR A 100 2.28 11.32 -6.94
N ASP A 101 2.69 12.50 -7.40
CA ASP A 101 1.95 13.75 -7.19
C ASP A 101 0.58 13.72 -7.86
N PHE A 102 0.49 13.21 -9.09
CA PHE A 102 -0.77 13.11 -9.81
C PHE A 102 -1.74 12.09 -9.19
N TYR A 103 -1.26 10.93 -8.72
CA TYR A 103 -2.15 9.96 -8.06
C TYR A 103 -2.61 10.45 -6.67
N ARG A 104 -1.77 11.17 -5.93
CA ARG A 104 -2.19 11.86 -4.70
C ARG A 104 -3.25 12.91 -4.99
N ARG A 105 -3.03 13.77 -6.00
CA ARG A 105 -4.01 14.78 -6.38
C ARG A 105 -5.32 14.17 -6.84
N ALA A 106 -5.28 13.07 -7.60
CA ALA A 106 -6.48 12.32 -7.98
C ALA A 106 -7.24 11.80 -6.75
N SER A 107 -6.53 11.25 -5.77
CA SER A 107 -7.11 10.78 -4.51
C SER A 107 -7.80 11.90 -3.73
N GLU A 108 -7.14 13.04 -3.54
CA GLU A 108 -7.71 14.23 -2.91
C GLU A 108 -9.01 14.68 -3.60
N LEU A 109 -9.00 14.76 -4.93
CA LEU A 109 -10.18 15.15 -5.71
C LEU A 109 -11.32 14.14 -5.55
N TYR A 110 -11.02 12.83 -5.51
CA TYR A 110 -12.03 11.82 -5.21
C TYR A 110 -12.58 11.93 -3.79
N MET A 111 -11.75 12.27 -2.79
CA MET A 111 -12.19 12.53 -1.42
C MET A 111 -13.09 13.77 -1.33
N GLU A 112 -12.75 14.87 -2.02
CA GLU A 112 -13.61 16.05 -2.13
C GLU A 112 -14.98 15.72 -2.77
N CYS A 113 -15.02 14.70 -3.62
CA CYS A 113 -16.25 14.17 -4.21
C CYS A 113 -17.05 13.26 -3.25
N GLY A 114 -16.56 12.97 -2.04
CA GLY A 114 -17.15 11.97 -1.13
C GLY A 114 -17.08 10.56 -1.71
N ARG A 115 -15.97 10.23 -2.39
CA ARG A 115 -15.72 8.95 -3.04
C ARG A 115 -14.41 8.32 -2.51
N PRO A 116 -14.41 7.83 -1.26
CA PRO A 116 -13.21 7.27 -0.63
C PRO A 116 -12.66 6.03 -1.34
N GLN A 117 -13.51 5.14 -1.82
CA GLN A 117 -13.04 3.95 -2.55
C GLN A 117 -12.27 4.31 -3.84
N PRO A 118 -12.81 5.15 -4.76
CA PRO A 118 -12.01 5.64 -5.90
C PRO A 118 -10.72 6.37 -5.52
N ALA A 119 -10.71 7.07 -4.38
CA ALA A 119 -9.51 7.72 -3.87
C ALA A 119 -8.42 6.69 -3.51
N SER A 120 -8.79 5.66 -2.75
CA SER A 120 -7.93 4.53 -2.43
C SER A 120 -7.45 3.77 -3.68
N ASP A 121 -8.34 3.50 -4.63
CA ASP A 121 -8.01 2.81 -5.89
C ASP A 121 -6.97 3.58 -6.72
N ALA A 122 -7.05 4.91 -6.75
CA ALA A 122 -6.08 5.78 -7.42
C ALA A 122 -4.70 5.69 -6.76
N LEU A 123 -4.63 5.77 -5.43
CA LEU A 123 -3.38 5.60 -4.69
C LEU A 123 -2.77 4.21 -4.90
N ALA A 124 -3.58 3.15 -4.82
CA ALA A 124 -3.13 1.77 -5.06
C ALA A 124 -2.62 1.55 -6.50
N LYS A 125 -3.21 2.24 -7.49
CA LYS A 125 -2.71 2.24 -8.87
C LYS A 125 -1.37 2.97 -8.99
N GLY A 126 -1.19 4.09 -8.29
CA GLY A 126 0.10 4.78 -8.17
C GLY A 126 1.16 3.93 -7.50
N ALA A 127 0.82 3.29 -6.38
CA ALA A 127 1.72 2.40 -5.65
C ALA A 127 2.26 1.28 -6.54
N ARG A 128 1.37 0.57 -7.25
CA ARG A 128 1.74 -0.47 -8.23
C ARG A 128 2.65 0.03 -9.34
N ALA A 129 2.48 1.28 -9.77
CA ALA A 129 3.33 1.87 -10.80
C ALA A 129 4.75 2.19 -10.30
N LEU A 130 4.93 2.32 -8.99
CA LEU A 130 6.16 2.77 -8.35
C LEU A 130 6.95 1.64 -7.68
N GLU A 131 6.40 0.44 -7.51
CA GLU A 131 7.03 -0.65 -6.74
C GLU A 131 8.48 -0.94 -7.12
N ASP A 132 8.82 -0.85 -8.40
CA ASP A 132 10.17 -1.13 -8.89
C ASP A 132 11.07 0.11 -8.97
N ALA A 133 10.49 1.30 -9.20
CA ALA A 133 11.24 2.53 -9.46
C ALA A 133 11.43 3.41 -8.20
N MET A 134 10.41 3.47 -7.34
CA MET A 134 10.40 4.23 -6.08
C MET A 134 9.63 3.44 -4.99
N PRO A 135 10.18 2.29 -4.54
CA PRO A 135 9.50 1.40 -3.60
C PRO A 135 9.08 2.08 -2.28
N GLU A 136 9.86 3.02 -1.74
CA GLU A 136 9.48 3.77 -0.54
C GLU A 136 8.22 4.61 -0.76
N ALA A 137 8.11 5.28 -1.91
CA ALA A 137 6.93 6.04 -2.26
C ALA A 137 5.73 5.12 -2.51
N ALA A 138 5.95 3.96 -3.14
CA ALA A 138 4.90 2.96 -3.34
C ALA A 138 4.26 2.51 -2.03
N VAL A 139 5.08 2.26 -1.00
CA VAL A 139 4.56 1.84 0.30
C VAL A 139 3.78 2.95 1.00
N GLN A 140 4.23 4.20 0.92
CA GLN A 140 3.46 5.33 1.46
C GLN A 140 2.07 5.40 0.80
N LEU A 141 2.00 5.28 -0.53
CA LEU A 141 0.72 5.27 -1.24
C LEU A 141 -0.17 4.08 -0.86
N TYR A 142 0.38 2.89 -0.62
CA TYR A 142 -0.40 1.76 -0.13
C TYR A 142 -0.95 2.00 1.29
N ASN A 143 -0.14 2.56 2.18
CA ASN A 143 -0.58 2.87 3.55
C ASN A 143 -1.69 3.93 3.54
N ASP A 144 -1.53 5.00 2.76
CA ASP A 144 -2.54 6.05 2.57
C ASP A 144 -3.83 5.45 1.98
N ALA A 145 -3.72 4.56 1.00
CA ALA A 145 -4.85 3.87 0.39
C ALA A 145 -5.60 2.97 1.38
N SER A 146 -4.87 2.23 2.23
CA SER A 146 -5.46 1.42 3.31
C SER A 146 -6.19 2.30 4.32
N ALA A 147 -5.57 3.39 4.78
CA ALA A 147 -6.17 4.30 5.76
C ALA A 147 -7.52 4.86 5.28
N ILE A 148 -7.61 5.29 4.02
CA ILE A 148 -8.88 5.78 3.44
C ILE A 148 -9.99 4.71 3.51
N LEU A 149 -9.68 3.44 3.26
CA LEU A 149 -10.68 2.36 3.31
C LEU A 149 -11.08 2.01 4.73
N GLU A 150 -10.14 2.03 5.68
CA GLU A 150 -10.46 1.79 7.08
C GLU A 150 -11.33 2.89 7.67
N GLU A 151 -11.06 4.16 7.34
CA GLU A 151 -11.89 5.30 7.73
C GLU A 151 -13.31 5.22 7.15
N ASP A 152 -13.47 4.65 5.95
CA ASP A 152 -14.77 4.40 5.29
C ASP A 152 -15.47 3.11 5.80
N GLY A 153 -14.88 2.38 6.75
CA GLY A 153 -15.43 1.12 7.28
C GLY A 153 -15.43 -0.03 6.26
N LYS A 154 -14.47 -0.01 5.33
CA LYS A 154 -14.27 -1.00 4.27
C LYS A 154 -12.96 -1.78 4.47
N GLU A 155 -12.68 -2.19 5.69
CA GLU A 155 -11.43 -2.86 6.07
C GLU A 155 -11.11 -4.09 5.21
N GLN A 156 -12.13 -4.84 4.78
CA GLN A 156 -11.95 -6.00 3.91
C GLN A 156 -11.24 -5.65 2.59
N MET A 157 -11.47 -4.45 2.06
CA MET A 157 -10.85 -3.98 0.82
C MET A 157 -9.36 -3.60 1.02
N ALA A 158 -8.95 -3.31 2.26
CA ALA A 158 -7.56 -2.96 2.56
C ALA A 158 -6.63 -4.19 2.63
N PHE A 159 -7.17 -5.42 2.67
CA PHE A 159 -6.36 -6.63 2.83
C PHE A 159 -5.32 -6.78 1.72
N ASP A 160 -5.73 -6.59 0.46
CA ASP A 160 -4.81 -6.74 -0.68
C ASP A 160 -3.78 -5.61 -0.73
N LEU A 161 -4.10 -4.42 -0.19
CA LEU A 161 -3.18 -3.31 -0.06
C LEU A 161 -2.09 -3.60 0.98
N TYR A 162 -2.48 -4.15 2.14
CA TYR A 162 -1.52 -4.59 3.15
C TYR A 162 -0.61 -5.72 2.66
N ARG A 163 -1.14 -6.69 1.91
CA ARG A 163 -0.32 -7.74 1.27
C ARG A 163 0.68 -7.15 0.28
N ALA A 164 0.24 -6.20 -0.53
CA ALA A 164 1.12 -5.53 -1.49
C ALA A 164 2.21 -4.70 -0.79
N ALA A 165 1.84 -3.90 0.22
CA ALA A 165 2.79 -3.15 1.05
C ALA A 165 3.81 -4.09 1.73
N THR A 166 3.35 -5.20 2.32
CA THR A 166 4.20 -6.23 2.91
C THR A 166 5.23 -6.76 1.90
N SER A 167 4.79 -7.08 0.67
CA SER A 167 5.67 -7.54 -0.39
C SER A 167 6.76 -6.51 -0.73
N VAL A 168 6.41 -5.21 -0.80
CA VAL A 168 7.38 -4.15 -1.07
C VAL A 168 8.33 -3.93 0.12
N TYR A 169 7.84 -3.95 1.36
CA TYR A 169 8.70 -3.88 2.54
C TYR A 169 9.71 -5.03 2.60
N ILE A 170 9.31 -6.25 2.24
CA ILE A 170 10.22 -7.40 2.16
C ILE A 170 11.28 -7.17 1.07
N LYS A 171 10.91 -6.64 -0.10
CA LYS A 171 11.88 -6.28 -1.16
C LYS A 171 12.90 -5.24 -0.68
N LEU A 172 12.45 -4.31 0.17
CA LEU A 172 13.28 -3.28 0.82
C LEU A 172 14.08 -3.78 2.03
N GLU A 173 13.96 -5.06 2.38
CA GLU A 173 14.55 -5.67 3.59
C GLU A 173 14.11 -4.98 4.91
N LYS A 174 12.98 -4.26 4.88
CA LYS A 174 12.35 -3.62 6.05
C LYS A 174 11.41 -4.60 6.75
N TYR A 175 11.99 -5.64 7.35
CA TYR A 175 11.22 -6.76 7.91
C TYR A 175 10.29 -6.36 9.07
N SER A 176 10.71 -5.43 9.93
CA SER A 176 9.83 -4.94 11.02
C SER A 176 8.58 -4.24 10.49
N ASP A 177 8.73 -3.45 9.44
CA ASP A 177 7.60 -2.74 8.81
C ASP A 177 6.69 -3.73 8.05
N ALA A 178 7.28 -4.73 7.39
CA ALA A 178 6.53 -5.82 6.75
C ALA A 178 5.68 -6.61 7.76
N ALA A 179 6.25 -6.99 8.90
CA ALA A 179 5.53 -7.66 9.97
C ALA A 179 4.42 -6.77 10.54
N SER A 180 4.70 -5.48 10.73
CA SER A 180 3.70 -4.50 11.19
C SER A 180 2.54 -4.36 10.21
N SER A 181 2.80 -4.38 8.91
CA SER A 181 1.77 -4.36 7.85
C SER A 181 0.87 -5.61 7.91
N LEU A 182 1.43 -6.80 8.16
CA LEU A 182 0.63 -8.02 8.38
C LEU A 182 -0.18 -7.96 9.69
N LEU A 183 0.35 -7.35 10.75
CA LEU A 183 -0.41 -7.16 11.98
C LEU A 183 -1.61 -6.22 11.74
N GLN A 184 -1.44 -5.13 10.99
CA GLN A 184 -2.56 -4.28 10.56
C GLN A 184 -3.58 -5.04 9.73
N LEU A 185 -3.15 -5.90 8.79
CA LEU A 185 -4.05 -6.81 8.07
C LEU A 185 -4.83 -7.70 9.05
N GLY A 186 -4.18 -8.23 10.09
CA GLY A 186 -4.83 -9.04 11.11
C GLY A 186 -5.92 -8.29 11.88
N LEU A 187 -5.67 -7.04 12.25
CA LEU A 187 -6.64 -6.16 12.90
C LEU A 187 -7.82 -5.81 11.98
N ALA A 188 -7.53 -5.48 10.72
CA ALA A 188 -8.56 -5.25 9.70
C ALA A 188 -9.41 -6.53 9.48
N ALA A 189 -8.78 -7.70 9.48
CA ALA A 189 -9.46 -8.99 9.34
C ALA A 189 -10.36 -9.32 10.53
N ASP A 190 -9.95 -8.96 11.75
CA ASP A 190 -10.76 -9.10 12.96
C ASP A 190 -12.09 -8.35 12.84
N LYS A 191 -12.03 -7.07 12.45
CA LYS A 191 -13.21 -6.22 12.26
C LYS A 191 -14.20 -6.78 11.23
N CYS A 192 -13.69 -7.52 10.24
CA CYS A 192 -14.50 -8.19 9.22
C CYS A 192 -14.92 -9.62 9.60
N ASN A 193 -14.62 -10.10 10.81
CA ASN A 193 -14.79 -11.51 11.22
C ASN A 193 -14.09 -12.52 10.29
N ALA A 194 -13.01 -12.10 9.62
CA ALA A 194 -12.24 -12.91 8.68
C ALA A 194 -11.12 -13.67 9.40
N THR A 195 -11.50 -14.57 10.31
CA THR A 195 -10.58 -15.28 11.23
C THR A 195 -9.43 -16.01 10.51
N ASN A 196 -9.70 -16.62 9.36
CA ASN A 196 -8.67 -17.30 8.58
C ASN A 196 -7.57 -16.32 8.09
N SER A 197 -7.98 -15.17 7.55
CA SER A 197 -7.05 -14.11 7.12
C SER A 197 -6.26 -13.55 8.30
N GLN A 198 -6.93 -13.29 9.42
CA GLN A 198 -6.31 -12.81 10.66
C GLN A 198 -5.22 -13.77 11.15
N CYS A 199 -5.54 -15.06 11.30
CA CYS A 199 -4.59 -16.04 11.82
C CYS A 199 -3.38 -16.24 10.90
N LYS A 200 -3.60 -16.21 9.57
CA LYS A 200 -2.51 -16.27 8.59
C LYS A 200 -1.61 -15.05 8.66
N ALA A 201 -2.17 -13.86 8.86
CA ALA A 201 -1.41 -12.63 8.99
C ALA A 201 -0.49 -12.66 10.22
N TYR A 202 -1.01 -13.10 11.36
CA TYR A 202 -0.23 -13.24 12.60
C TYR A 202 0.91 -14.25 12.48
N LEU A 203 0.64 -15.45 11.93
CA LEU A 203 1.71 -16.41 11.66
C LEU A 203 2.75 -15.84 10.68
N GLY A 204 2.31 -15.11 9.67
CA GLY A 204 3.22 -14.47 8.73
C GLY A 204 4.12 -13.43 9.38
N ALA A 205 3.59 -12.59 10.27
CA ALA A 205 4.38 -11.61 11.02
C ALA A 205 5.46 -12.28 11.89
N ILE A 206 5.11 -13.36 12.60
CA ILE A 206 6.05 -14.13 13.43
C ILE A 206 7.18 -14.73 12.56
N ILE A 207 6.83 -15.33 11.41
CA ILE A 207 7.82 -15.87 10.47
C ILE A 207 8.77 -14.79 9.95
N ILE A 208 8.26 -13.59 9.68
CA ILE A 208 9.09 -12.46 9.22
C ILE A 208 10.10 -12.04 10.30
N TYR A 209 9.67 -11.94 11.57
CA TYR A 209 10.60 -11.62 12.67
C TYR A 209 11.67 -12.70 12.87
N LEU A 210 11.29 -13.99 12.78
CA LEU A 210 12.26 -15.09 12.82
C LEU A 210 13.25 -15.04 11.66
N TYR A 211 12.79 -14.71 10.46
CA TYR A 211 13.65 -14.53 9.29
C TYR A 211 14.64 -13.37 9.48
N ALA A 212 14.19 -12.29 10.12
CA ALA A 212 15.00 -11.11 10.46
C ALA A 212 15.97 -11.34 11.64
N HIS A 213 16.05 -12.56 12.16
CA HIS A 213 16.86 -12.92 13.34
C HIS A 213 16.47 -12.18 14.62
N ASP A 214 15.25 -11.64 14.70
CA ASP A 214 14.73 -10.97 15.88
C ASP A 214 13.80 -11.92 16.65
N PHE A 215 14.42 -12.91 17.31
CA PHE A 215 13.69 -13.93 18.06
C PHE A 215 12.85 -13.31 19.19
N LYS A 216 13.39 -12.31 19.90
CA LYS A 216 12.69 -11.63 21.00
C LYS A 216 11.42 -10.95 20.51
N GLN A 217 11.49 -10.25 19.38
CA GLN A 217 10.30 -9.63 18.80
C GLN A 217 9.33 -10.66 18.22
N ALA A 218 9.81 -11.79 17.69
CA ALA A 218 8.95 -12.90 17.25
C ALA A 218 8.15 -13.51 18.41
N GLU A 219 8.81 -13.77 19.54
CA GLU A 219 8.18 -14.30 20.75
C GLU A 219 7.17 -13.31 21.34
N LYS A 220 7.55 -12.02 21.44
CA LYS A 220 6.63 -10.96 21.86
C LYS A 220 5.39 -10.92 20.96
N CYS A 221 5.58 -10.90 19.64
CA CYS A 221 4.50 -10.91 18.66
C CYS A 221 3.59 -12.14 18.86
N TYR A 222 4.16 -13.32 19.07
CA TYR A 222 3.40 -14.54 19.35
C TYR A 222 2.57 -14.43 20.63
N ASN A 223 3.15 -13.92 21.71
CA ASN A 223 2.47 -13.75 23.00
C ASN A 223 1.29 -12.78 22.90
N ASP A 224 1.48 -11.66 22.20
CA ASP A 224 0.44 -10.66 21.93
C ASP A 224 -0.69 -11.28 21.07
N CYS A 225 -0.34 -11.93 19.96
CA CYS A 225 -1.31 -12.59 19.08
C CYS A 225 -2.08 -13.72 19.79
N SER A 226 -1.46 -14.42 20.72
CA SER A 226 -2.07 -15.53 21.49
C SER A 226 -3.13 -15.05 22.49
N GLN A 227 -3.22 -13.75 22.77
CA GLN A 227 -4.34 -13.17 23.53
C GLN A 227 -5.65 -13.16 22.73
N VAL A 228 -5.58 -13.33 21.41
CA VAL A 228 -6.75 -13.40 20.53
C VAL A 228 -7.27 -14.85 20.47
N ASP A 229 -8.48 -15.10 20.99
CA ASP A 229 -9.07 -16.45 21.08
C ASP A 229 -9.12 -17.19 19.72
N ALA A 230 -9.45 -16.46 18.65
CA ALA A 230 -9.46 -17.00 17.29
C ALA A 230 -8.09 -17.52 16.87
N PHE A 231 -7.01 -16.79 17.19
CA PHE A 231 -5.65 -17.24 16.90
C PHE A 231 -5.23 -18.38 17.83
N LEU A 232 -5.49 -18.27 19.13
CA LEU A 232 -5.10 -19.28 20.13
C LEU A 232 -5.59 -20.69 19.78
N ARG A 233 -6.79 -20.80 19.20
CA ARG A 233 -7.40 -22.10 18.81
C ARG A 233 -7.00 -22.57 17.40
N SER A 234 -6.26 -21.76 16.64
CA SER A 234 -5.97 -22.00 15.23
C SER A 234 -4.79 -22.96 15.01
N ASP A 235 -4.74 -23.56 13.82
CA ASP A 235 -3.58 -24.31 13.36
C ASP A 235 -2.35 -23.41 13.18
N GLN A 236 -2.57 -22.12 12.92
CA GLN A 236 -1.52 -21.12 12.80
C GLN A 236 -0.79 -20.89 14.13
N ASN A 237 -1.51 -20.82 15.24
CA ASN A 237 -0.89 -20.76 16.58
C ASN A 237 -0.10 -22.03 16.89
N ARG A 238 -0.66 -23.22 16.63
CA ARG A 238 0.06 -24.49 16.80
C ARG A 238 1.35 -24.55 15.98
N CYS A 239 1.31 -24.02 14.75
CA CYS A 239 2.48 -23.91 13.90
C CYS A 239 3.51 -22.92 14.46
N ALA A 240 3.08 -21.74 14.91
CA ALA A 240 3.94 -20.73 15.50
C ALA A 240 4.63 -21.24 16.78
N SER A 241 3.86 -21.85 17.69
CA SER A 241 4.36 -22.44 18.94
C SER A 241 5.44 -23.50 18.68
N LYS A 242 5.18 -24.44 17.76
CA LYS A 242 6.19 -25.44 17.38
C LYS A 242 7.45 -24.82 16.77
N LEU A 243 7.28 -23.80 15.94
CA LEU A 243 8.40 -23.11 15.32
C LEU A 243 9.26 -22.42 16.38
N LEU A 244 8.66 -21.68 17.32
CA LEU A 244 9.39 -21.01 18.40
C LEU A 244 10.09 -22.01 19.33
N SER A 245 9.42 -23.10 19.74
CA SER A 245 10.04 -24.16 20.57
C SER A 245 11.28 -24.74 19.88
N ALA A 246 11.19 -25.06 18.59
CA ALA A 246 12.31 -25.61 17.83
C ALA A 246 13.48 -24.62 17.73
N TYR A 247 13.22 -23.30 17.66
CA TYR A 247 14.25 -22.28 17.73
C TYR A 247 14.90 -22.21 19.12
N THR A 248 14.12 -22.25 20.20
CA THR A 248 14.63 -22.25 21.59
C THR A 248 15.50 -23.49 21.87
N GLU A 249 15.08 -24.66 21.37
CA GLU A 249 15.77 -25.94 21.57
C GLU A 249 17.00 -26.10 20.66
N GLY A 250 17.12 -25.29 19.62
CA GLY A 250 18.13 -25.43 18.57
C GLY A 250 17.87 -26.59 17.60
N ASP A 251 16.62 -27.05 17.48
CA ASP A 251 16.23 -28.16 16.61
C ASP A 251 16.03 -27.70 15.16
N ILE A 252 17.13 -27.71 14.41
CA ILE A 252 17.19 -27.34 12.99
C ILE A 252 16.26 -28.21 12.13
N GLU A 253 16.13 -29.50 12.43
CA GLU A 253 15.35 -30.42 11.60
C GLU A 253 13.86 -30.23 11.81
N GLU A 254 13.43 -29.97 13.05
CA GLU A 254 12.03 -29.62 13.32
C GLU A 254 11.67 -28.25 12.70
N ILE A 255 12.57 -27.25 12.74
CA ILE A 255 12.33 -25.97 12.02
C ILE A 255 12.06 -26.24 10.52
N LYS A 256 12.95 -26.99 9.85
CA LYS A 256 12.82 -27.33 8.43
C LYS A 256 11.52 -28.07 8.14
N ARG A 257 11.11 -28.97 9.03
CA ARG A 257 9.85 -29.73 8.91
C ARG A 257 8.63 -28.83 9.08
N VAL A 258 8.60 -27.96 10.09
CA VAL A 258 7.45 -27.08 10.39
C VAL A 258 7.22 -26.09 9.25
N VAL A 259 8.27 -25.49 8.69
CA VAL A 259 8.13 -24.56 7.54
C VAL A 259 7.68 -25.25 6.25
N GLN A 260 7.75 -26.59 6.20
CA GLN A 260 7.21 -27.38 5.10
C GLN A 260 5.73 -27.74 5.22
N SER A 261 5.11 -27.46 6.38
CA SER A 261 3.71 -27.79 6.64
C SER A 261 2.72 -27.11 5.67
N SER A 262 1.52 -27.69 5.56
CA SER A 262 0.41 -27.10 4.81
C SER A 262 -0.01 -25.75 5.39
N THR A 263 0.07 -25.57 6.72
CA THR A 263 -0.24 -24.31 7.41
C THR A 263 0.61 -23.16 6.87
N VAL A 264 1.92 -23.37 6.71
CA VAL A 264 2.83 -22.39 6.11
C VAL A 264 2.62 -22.28 4.61
N SER A 265 2.38 -23.39 3.91
CA SER A 265 2.16 -23.41 2.46
C SER A 265 0.90 -22.67 2.00
N ASN A 266 -0.02 -22.38 2.93
CA ASN A 266 -1.26 -21.65 2.67
C ASN A 266 -1.17 -20.14 3.02
N LEU A 267 0.01 -19.64 3.39
CA LEU A 267 0.29 -18.22 3.62
C LEU A 267 0.49 -17.46 2.31
N ASP A 268 0.65 -16.14 2.41
CA ASP A 268 1.01 -15.32 1.25
C ASP A 268 2.37 -15.73 0.68
N HIS A 269 2.47 -15.77 -0.64
CA HIS A 269 3.62 -16.34 -1.36
C HIS A 269 4.97 -15.72 -0.95
N VAL A 270 5.01 -14.42 -0.62
CA VAL A 270 6.21 -13.74 -0.14
C VAL A 270 6.66 -14.27 1.22
N VAL A 271 5.72 -14.54 2.13
CA VAL A 271 5.99 -15.13 3.45
C VAL A 271 6.44 -16.58 3.29
N ILE A 272 5.81 -17.35 2.39
CA ILE A 272 6.24 -18.72 2.08
C ILE A 272 7.72 -18.74 1.68
N LYS A 273 8.13 -17.84 0.78
CA LYS A 273 9.53 -17.75 0.33
C LYS A 273 10.50 -17.48 1.47
N LEU A 274 10.14 -16.62 2.43
CA LEU A 274 10.96 -16.38 3.62
C LEU A 274 10.98 -17.60 4.54
N ALA A 275 9.81 -18.20 4.81
CA ALA A 275 9.69 -19.39 5.64
C ALA A 275 10.56 -20.55 5.13
N ARG A 276 10.63 -20.76 3.81
CA ARG A 276 11.44 -21.84 3.21
C ARG A 276 12.94 -21.63 3.31
N LYS A 277 13.39 -20.44 3.68
CA LYS A 277 14.81 -20.17 3.96
C LYS A 277 15.17 -20.44 5.42
N LEU A 278 14.19 -20.60 6.31
CA LEU A 278 14.45 -20.91 7.71
C LEU A 278 14.98 -22.35 7.87
N PRO A 279 15.86 -22.62 8.86
CA PRO A 279 16.41 -21.64 9.78
C PRO A 279 17.44 -20.71 9.12
N THR A 280 17.37 -19.42 9.47
CA THR A 280 18.37 -18.42 9.11
C THR A 280 19.05 -17.92 10.40
N GLY A 281 20.36 -17.69 10.35
CA GLY A 281 21.14 -17.20 11.50
C GLY A 281 21.72 -18.31 12.38
N ASP A 282 22.33 -17.93 13.51
CA ASP A 282 22.92 -18.88 14.45
C ASP A 282 21.89 -19.36 15.50
N VAL A 283 21.13 -20.40 15.12
CA VAL A 283 20.12 -21.02 16.00
C VAL A 283 20.76 -21.64 17.25
N SER A 284 22.04 -22.03 17.19
CA SER A 284 22.72 -22.67 18.32
C SER A 284 23.01 -21.69 19.47
N ALA A 285 23.16 -20.40 19.17
CA ALA A 285 23.39 -19.35 20.16
C ALA A 285 22.16 -19.07 21.04
N LEU A 286 20.95 -19.29 20.54
CA LEU A 286 19.70 -19.08 21.30
C LEU A 286 19.57 -20.06 22.47
N LYS A 287 20.02 -21.30 22.28
CA LYS A 287 20.04 -22.34 23.31
C LYS A 287 20.90 -21.94 24.52
N THR A 288 22.01 -21.25 24.28
CA THR A 288 22.93 -20.78 25.34
C THR A 288 22.41 -19.61 26.14
N ASP A 289 21.48 -18.80 25.61
CA ASP A 289 20.90 -17.68 26.35
C ASP A 289 19.70 -18.13 27.20
N ALA A 290 18.89 -19.08 26.73
CA ALA A 290 17.84 -19.70 27.55
C ALA A 290 18.42 -20.42 28.79
N GLY A 291 19.58 -21.07 28.65
CA GLY A 291 20.29 -21.70 29.78
C GLY A 291 20.92 -20.73 30.78
N LYS A 292 21.05 -19.43 30.46
CA LYS A 292 21.55 -18.40 31.40
C LYS A 292 20.43 -17.76 32.22
N GLU A 293 19.21 -17.70 31.68
CA GLU A 293 18.05 -17.21 32.43
C GLU A 293 17.54 -18.24 33.47
N GLU A 294 17.89 -19.52 33.31
CA GLU A 294 17.58 -20.58 34.28
C GLU A 294 18.65 -20.78 35.39
N GLU A 295 19.80 -20.10 35.31
CA GLU A 295 20.89 -20.16 36.29
C GLU A 295 20.96 -18.90 37.20
N GLU A 296 19.83 -18.32 37.61
CA GLU A 296 19.86 -17.51 38.85
C GLU A 296 19.98 -18.48 40.04
N PRO A 297 21.09 -18.48 40.79
CA PRO A 297 21.23 -19.35 41.94
C PRO A 297 20.18 -18.95 42.98
N LEU A 298 19.33 -19.91 43.37
CA LEU A 298 18.47 -19.79 44.53
C LEU A 298 19.33 -19.33 45.72
N ASP A 299 19.12 -18.09 46.17
CA ASP A 299 19.80 -17.52 47.33
C ASP A 299 19.38 -18.31 48.57
N GLU A 300 20.30 -19.11 49.11
CA GLU A 300 20.08 -19.91 50.32
C GLU A 300 19.88 -19.05 51.59
N ASN A 301 19.85 -17.71 51.50
CA ASN A 301 19.60 -16.82 52.64
C ASN A 301 18.11 -16.48 52.91
N ASP A 302 17.16 -16.96 52.11
CA ASP A 302 15.72 -16.68 52.33
C ASP A 302 15.02 -17.66 53.30
N LEU A 303 15.79 -18.48 54.02
CA LEU A 303 15.30 -19.40 55.06
C LEU A 303 16.01 -19.16 56.41
N THR A 304 15.91 -17.95 56.96
CA THR A 304 16.07 -17.72 58.40
C THR A 304 15.20 -16.58 58.91
#